data_AF-A0AAQ3UM02-F1
#
_entry.id   AF-A0AAQ3UM02-F1
#
_cell.length_a   1.000
_cell.length_b   1.000
_cell.length_c   1.000
_cell.angle_alpha   90.00
_cell.angle_beta   90.00
_cell.angle_gamma   90.00
#
_symmetry.space_group_name_H-M   'P 1'
#
loop_
_entity.id
_entity.type
_entity.pdbx_description
1 polymer ?
#
loop_
_entity_poly.entity_id
_entity_poly.type
_entity_poly.pdbx_seq_one_letter_code
_entity_poly.pdbx_strand_id
1 'polypeptide(L)'
;MPSLDKVIFSSPGTKRKKEGKGFRQPRFKKAAIKPKPTVSTQPPSSESPDHSSHNQEQERAEGENSPEPPSSSPKDTSGRTDEARTTETFDAASLQNFDPSTIGESLVTESPHTTLTTDVTSNLKEIAKQLEAPIEKLVVAYDGIRTALEPIIDVLPSGLKQVLRPTAHLGFLREDVMAATSRIAFRNNQPALKEEITKECVAVNQFKANLYDNSEQAQLKAFGQMLDAKRMKITDEIKRLEEELSQVDAAILANDASVKMLADNKQKLSISLKASIARIRELNKGLIIVSNKPDCQIIDSADK
;
A
#
# COMPACT_ATOMS: atom_id res chain seq x y z
N MET A 1 -0.77 26.91 -69.81
CA MET A 1 -2.23 26.81 -69.58
C MET A 1 -2.50 25.37 -69.15
N PRO A 2 -2.63 25.14 -67.84
CA PRO A 2 -3.95 25.15 -67.23
C PRO A 2 -4.05 26.02 -65.97
N SER A 3 -5.31 26.32 -65.65
CA SER A 3 -5.80 27.31 -64.70
C SER A 3 -5.62 26.94 -63.24
N LEU A 4 -5.27 27.97 -62.46
CA LEU A 4 -5.63 28.11 -61.06
C LEU A 4 -7.11 28.51 -60.96
N ASP A 5 -7.89 27.86 -60.10
CA ASP A 5 -8.87 28.58 -59.28
C ASP A 5 -9.36 27.77 -58.06
N LYS A 6 -9.02 28.33 -56.89
CA LYS A 6 -9.84 28.55 -55.68
C LYS A 6 -10.68 27.40 -55.11
N VAL A 7 -10.20 26.87 -53.99
CA VAL A 7 -11.02 26.28 -52.93
C VAL A 7 -11.28 27.35 -51.87
N ILE A 8 -12.56 27.72 -51.72
CA ILE A 8 -13.08 28.62 -50.68
C ILE A 8 -13.35 27.76 -49.44
N PHE A 9 -12.64 28.03 -48.34
CA PHE A 9 -12.99 27.52 -47.01
C PHE A 9 -13.85 28.56 -46.29
N SER A 10 -15.07 28.20 -45.90
CA SER A 10 -15.94 29.03 -45.09
C SER A 10 -16.53 28.24 -43.93
N SER A 11 -16.40 28.85 -42.74
CA SER A 11 -17.23 28.70 -41.52
C SER A 11 -16.95 27.52 -40.57
N PRO A 12 -17.40 27.58 -39.28
CA PRO A 12 -17.66 28.74 -38.42
C PRO A 12 -17.01 28.64 -37.02
N GLY A 13 -16.69 29.80 -36.43
CA GLY A 13 -16.25 29.92 -35.04
C GLY A 13 -17.40 29.71 -34.05
N THR A 14 -17.20 28.80 -33.10
CA THR A 14 -18.05 28.65 -31.90
C THR A 14 -17.39 29.36 -30.72
N LYS A 15 -18.05 30.41 -30.23
CA LYS A 15 -17.72 31.07 -28.96
C LYS A 15 -18.16 30.16 -27.81
N ARG A 16 -17.23 29.75 -26.93
CA ARG A 16 -17.57 29.22 -25.60
C ARG A 16 -16.85 29.99 -24.49
N LYS A 17 -17.69 30.77 -23.82
CA LYS A 17 -17.61 31.36 -22.47
C LYS A 17 -16.94 30.41 -21.47
N LYS A 18 -15.91 30.85 -20.74
CA LYS A 18 -15.61 30.36 -19.38
C LYS A 18 -15.12 31.49 -18.49
N GLU A 19 -15.86 31.65 -17.40
CA GLU A 19 -15.65 32.53 -16.27
C GLU A 19 -14.38 32.13 -15.51
N GLY A 20 -13.50 33.11 -15.25
CA GLY A 20 -12.34 32.94 -14.39
C GLY A 20 -12.76 32.97 -12.92
N LYS A 21 -12.74 31.80 -12.26
CA LYS A 21 -12.72 31.72 -10.80
C LYS A 21 -11.27 31.74 -10.34
N GLY A 22 -10.91 32.82 -9.64
CA GLY A 22 -9.59 33.02 -9.06
C GLY A 22 -9.24 31.94 -8.04
N PHE A 23 -8.13 31.25 -8.30
CA PHE A 23 -7.51 30.32 -7.36
C PHE A 23 -6.66 31.14 -6.38
N ARG A 24 -7.13 31.29 -5.13
CA ARG A 24 -6.31 31.81 -4.03
C ARG A 24 -5.36 30.72 -3.58
N GLN A 25 -4.05 30.98 -3.66
CA GLN A 25 -3.05 30.14 -3.00
C GLN A 25 -3.04 30.41 -1.48
N PRO A 26 -2.96 29.36 -0.63
CA PRO A 26 -2.71 29.53 0.78
C PRO A 26 -1.23 29.89 1.02
N ARG A 27 -0.99 31.03 1.68
CA ARG A 27 0.32 31.43 2.20
C ARG A 27 0.67 30.56 3.41
N PHE A 28 1.60 29.62 3.25
CA PHE A 28 2.27 28.99 4.38
C PHE A 28 3.18 30.00 5.06
N LYS A 29 2.91 30.31 6.34
CA LYS A 29 3.79 31.09 7.20
C LYS A 29 4.98 30.21 7.59
N LYS A 30 6.18 30.56 7.13
CA LYS A 30 7.43 29.98 7.64
C LYS A 30 7.66 30.46 9.07
N ALA A 31 7.62 29.53 10.02
CA ALA A 31 8.14 29.77 11.37
C ALA A 31 9.67 29.77 11.31
N ALA A 32 10.27 30.82 11.88
CA ALA A 32 11.71 30.98 12.00
C ALA A 32 12.25 30.05 13.10
N ILE A 33 13.04 29.05 12.71
CA ILE A 33 13.87 28.28 13.63
C ILE A 33 15.27 28.89 13.55
N LYS A 34 15.74 29.46 14.66
CA LYS A 34 17.12 29.91 14.86
C LYS A 34 18.03 28.69 15.05
N PRO A 35 19.14 28.53 14.31
CA PRO A 35 20.22 27.65 14.73
C PRO A 35 21.23 28.39 15.61
N LYS A 36 21.59 27.73 16.72
CA LYS A 36 22.66 28.09 17.66
C LYS A 36 24.01 27.60 17.09
N PRO A 37 25.15 28.28 17.34
CA PRO A 37 26.42 27.94 16.70
C PRO A 37 27.21 26.91 17.51
N THR A 38 27.82 25.94 16.84
CA THR A 38 28.93 25.14 17.41
C THR A 38 29.97 24.84 16.32
N VAL A 39 31.07 25.58 16.40
CA VAL A 39 32.48 25.17 16.35
C VAL A 39 32.93 24.15 15.28
N SER A 40 33.62 24.70 14.28
CA SER A 40 34.84 24.27 13.58
C SER A 40 35.62 23.07 14.15
N THR A 41 35.99 22.10 13.29
CA THR A 41 37.37 21.59 13.11
C THR A 41 37.47 20.80 11.78
N GLN A 42 38.63 20.92 11.14
CA GLN A 42 39.05 20.60 9.76
C GLN A 42 38.93 19.12 9.24
N PRO A 43 39.06 18.95 7.89
CA PRO A 43 39.32 17.68 7.16
C PRO A 43 40.86 17.45 7.01
N PRO A 44 41.43 16.47 6.24
CA PRO A 44 40.90 15.58 5.18
C PRO A 44 41.30 14.08 5.35
N SER A 45 40.83 13.12 4.54
CA SER A 45 41.45 12.72 3.27
C SER A 45 40.74 11.52 2.63
N SER A 46 40.79 11.52 1.30
CA SER A 46 40.74 10.44 0.30
C SER A 46 40.77 8.97 0.77
N GLU A 47 39.86 8.14 0.24
CA GLU A 47 40.15 7.07 -0.74
C GLU A 47 38.92 6.14 -0.90
N SER A 48 38.55 5.91 -2.15
CA SER A 48 37.76 4.77 -2.63
C SER A 48 38.68 3.97 -3.58
N PRO A 49 38.26 2.82 -4.12
CA PRO A 49 37.52 1.68 -3.58
C PRO A 49 38.32 0.38 -3.79
N ASP A 50 37.88 -0.76 -3.24
CA ASP A 50 38.24 -2.02 -3.89
C ASP A 50 37.11 -3.05 -3.87
N HIS A 51 37.01 -3.72 -5.01
CA HIS A 51 35.99 -4.68 -5.37
C HIS A 51 36.19 -6.01 -4.65
N SER A 52 35.10 -6.63 -4.18
CA SER A 52 35.09 -8.08 -4.01
C SER A 52 33.68 -8.64 -4.24
N SER A 53 33.53 -9.26 -5.40
CA SER A 53 32.41 -10.13 -5.77
C SER A 53 32.96 -11.54 -5.98
N HIS A 54 32.64 -12.48 -5.09
CA HIS A 54 32.43 -13.90 -5.43
C HIS A 54 31.85 -14.62 -4.21
N ASN A 55 30.55 -14.92 -4.24
CA ASN A 55 29.96 -16.19 -4.68
C ASN A 55 30.51 -17.40 -3.90
N GLN A 56 29.71 -17.87 -2.95
CA GLN A 56 29.84 -19.18 -2.35
C GLN A 56 28.50 -19.92 -2.52
N GLU A 57 28.60 -21.09 -3.15
CA GLU A 57 27.56 -22.10 -3.36
C GLU A 57 26.89 -22.52 -2.05
N GLN A 58 25.60 -22.90 -2.10
CA GLN A 58 25.22 -24.27 -1.78
C GLN A 58 23.74 -24.56 -2.08
N GLU A 59 23.54 -25.49 -3.03
CA GLU A 59 22.38 -26.36 -3.05
C GLU A 59 22.41 -27.30 -1.84
N ARG A 60 21.26 -27.51 -1.19
CA ARG A 60 20.86 -28.84 -0.70
C ARG A 60 19.36 -28.90 -0.42
N ALA A 61 18.79 -29.99 -0.93
CA ALA A 61 17.46 -30.52 -0.66
C ALA A 61 17.36 -31.12 0.75
N GLU A 62 16.19 -31.73 1.03
CA GLU A 62 15.69 -32.32 2.29
C GLU A 62 14.85 -31.31 3.08
N GLY A 63 13.60 -31.57 3.47
CA GLY A 63 12.88 -32.82 3.67
C GLY A 63 12.08 -32.66 4.96
N GLU A 64 10.82 -33.12 4.97
CA GLU A 64 10.01 -33.36 6.20
C GLU A 64 9.59 -32.09 6.99
N ASN A 65 8.50 -32.00 7.74
CA ASN A 65 7.41 -32.90 8.10
C ASN A 65 6.28 -31.98 8.60
N SER A 66 5.04 -32.25 8.18
CA SER A 66 3.85 -31.53 8.66
C SER A 66 3.15 -32.42 9.69
N PRO A 67 2.94 -31.99 10.95
CA PRO A 67 2.09 -32.74 11.86
C PRO A 67 0.65 -32.18 11.89
N GLU A 68 -0.28 -33.00 11.39
CA GLU A 68 -1.70 -32.95 11.75
C GLU A 68 -1.89 -33.19 13.26
N PRO A 69 -2.90 -32.59 13.89
CA PRO A 69 -3.47 -33.09 15.13
C PRO A 69 -4.66 -34.03 14.87
N PRO A 70 -4.78 -35.15 15.62
CA PRO A 70 -5.71 -36.23 15.34
C PRO A 70 -7.16 -35.94 15.75
N SER A 71 -8.08 -36.42 14.90
CA SER A 71 -9.46 -36.69 15.25
C SER A 71 -9.55 -37.94 16.13
N SER A 72 -10.32 -37.88 17.22
CA SER A 72 -10.79 -39.08 17.90
C SER A 72 -12.21 -38.88 18.42
N SER A 73 -13.17 -39.42 17.67
CA SER A 73 -14.48 -39.80 18.17
C SER A 73 -14.36 -41.07 19.03
N PRO A 74 -15.05 -41.18 20.18
CA PRO A 74 -15.21 -42.46 20.85
C PRO A 74 -16.36 -43.25 20.22
N LYS A 75 -16.06 -44.52 19.92
CA LYS A 75 -16.96 -45.54 19.41
C LYS A 75 -17.40 -46.40 20.60
N ASP A 76 -18.70 -46.67 20.67
CA ASP A 76 -19.31 -47.60 21.63
C ASP A 76 -18.63 -48.98 21.62
N THR A 77 -18.48 -49.61 22.79
CA THR A 77 -18.71 -51.05 22.89
C THR A 77 -19.03 -51.50 24.31
N SER A 78 -20.20 -52.13 24.39
CA SER A 78 -20.77 -52.92 25.47
C SER A 78 -19.88 -54.10 25.91
N GLY A 79 -19.86 -54.39 27.21
CA GLY A 79 -19.29 -55.59 27.81
C GLY A 79 -19.72 -55.73 29.27
N ARG A 80 -20.66 -56.66 29.53
CA ARG A 80 -21.42 -56.89 30.76
C ARG A 80 -20.85 -58.07 31.57
N THR A 81 -20.90 -57.98 32.89
CA THR A 81 -21.13 -59.08 33.89
C THR A 81 -21.25 -58.40 35.27
N ASP A 82 -22.46 -58.11 35.72
CA ASP A 82 -23.28 -58.87 36.69
C ASP A 82 -22.72 -58.81 38.13
N GLU A 83 -23.22 -57.86 38.93
CA GLU A 83 -23.47 -58.05 40.37
C GLU A 83 -24.74 -57.28 40.79
N ALA A 84 -25.55 -57.93 41.61
CA ALA A 84 -26.95 -57.63 41.90
C ALA A 84 -27.16 -56.30 42.64
N ARG A 85 -28.12 -55.49 42.17
CA ARG A 85 -28.78 -54.48 43.01
C ARG A 85 -30.25 -54.36 42.63
N THR A 86 -31.09 -54.51 43.65
CA THR A 86 -32.55 -54.37 43.65
C THR A 86 -33.02 -53.14 42.89
N THR A 87 -33.82 -53.37 41.85
CA THR A 87 -34.55 -52.35 41.11
C THR A 87 -35.84 -52.01 41.85
N GLU A 88 -35.85 -50.92 42.61
CA GLU A 88 -37.08 -50.17 42.81
C GLU A 88 -37.30 -49.37 41.51
N THR A 89 -38.25 -49.85 40.70
CA THR A 89 -38.77 -49.16 39.52
C THR A 89 -39.35 -47.82 39.95
N PHE A 90 -38.67 -46.73 39.61
CA PHE A 90 -39.17 -45.37 39.75
C PHE A 90 -40.26 -45.13 38.70
N ASP A 91 -41.52 -45.10 39.15
CA ASP A 91 -42.68 -44.82 38.29
C ASP A 91 -42.80 -43.31 38.04
N ALA A 92 -42.33 -42.87 36.88
CA ALA A 92 -42.39 -41.47 36.45
C ALA A 92 -43.83 -40.95 36.23
N ALA A 93 -44.84 -41.83 36.13
CA ALA A 93 -46.24 -41.42 36.05
C ALA A 93 -46.77 -40.83 37.38
N SER A 94 -46.14 -41.16 38.51
CA SER A 94 -46.45 -40.59 39.82
C SER A 94 -46.09 -39.10 39.96
N LEU A 95 -45.25 -38.55 39.06
CA LEU A 95 -44.83 -37.14 39.12
C LEU A 95 -45.80 -36.17 38.44
N GLN A 96 -46.75 -36.66 37.64
CA GLN A 96 -47.71 -35.80 36.94
C GLN A 96 -48.98 -35.46 37.75
N ASN A 97 -49.22 -36.16 38.87
CA ASN A 97 -50.33 -35.88 39.78
C ASN A 97 -49.90 -35.06 41.02
N PHE A 98 -48.98 -34.13 40.82
CA PHE A 98 -48.54 -33.24 41.90
C PHE A 98 -49.61 -32.18 42.14
N ASP A 99 -50.53 -32.45 43.08
CA ASP A 99 -51.50 -31.46 43.55
C ASP A 99 -50.84 -30.61 44.67
N PRO A 100 -50.50 -29.33 44.40
CA PRO A 100 -49.87 -28.47 45.40
C PRO A 100 -50.76 -28.22 46.63
N SER A 101 -52.06 -28.56 46.56
CA SER A 101 -53.00 -28.45 47.68
C SER A 101 -52.79 -29.53 48.75
N THR A 102 -52.15 -30.66 48.41
CA THR A 102 -51.88 -31.76 49.36
C THR A 102 -50.61 -31.59 50.19
N ILE A 103 -49.75 -30.62 49.87
CA ILE A 103 -48.51 -30.34 50.63
C ILE A 103 -48.82 -29.61 51.95
N GLY A 104 -50.04 -29.10 52.13
CA GLY A 104 -50.43 -28.35 53.33
C GLY A 104 -50.98 -29.16 54.50
N GLU A 105 -51.46 -30.39 54.30
CA GLU A 105 -52.29 -31.09 55.31
C GLU A 105 -51.58 -32.22 56.10
N SER A 106 -50.36 -32.62 55.74
CA SER A 106 -49.63 -33.70 56.42
C SER A 106 -48.53 -33.23 57.40
N LEU A 107 -48.76 -32.11 58.09
CA LEU A 107 -47.86 -31.64 59.17
C LEU A 107 -48.58 -31.20 60.45
N VAL A 108 -49.84 -31.57 60.65
CA VAL A 108 -50.52 -31.37 61.94
C VAL A 108 -50.45 -32.66 62.77
N THR A 109 -49.25 -32.98 63.24
CA THR A 109 -49.12 -33.69 64.52
C THR A 109 -48.72 -32.64 65.55
N GLU A 110 -49.63 -32.42 66.49
CA GLU A 110 -49.51 -31.45 67.58
C GLU A 110 -48.20 -31.65 68.35
N SER A 111 -47.24 -30.78 68.07
CA SER A 111 -46.06 -30.54 68.90
C SER A 111 -46.30 -29.22 69.64
N PRO A 112 -45.95 -29.12 70.94
CA PRO A 112 -46.24 -27.94 71.73
C PRO A 112 -45.63 -26.70 71.05
N HIS A 113 -46.47 -25.69 70.82
CA HIS A 113 -46.09 -24.40 70.27
C HIS A 113 -44.94 -23.81 71.08
N THR A 114 -43.72 -24.04 70.62
CA THR A 114 -42.55 -23.25 71.00
C THR A 114 -42.71 -21.94 70.27
N THR A 115 -43.21 -20.93 70.98
CA THR A 115 -43.16 -19.54 70.52
C THR A 115 -41.70 -19.20 70.25
N LEU A 116 -41.32 -19.25 68.97
CA LEU A 116 -40.01 -18.79 68.53
C LEU A 116 -39.85 -17.34 68.99
N THR A 117 -38.76 -17.07 69.69
CA THR A 117 -38.49 -15.72 70.19
C THR A 117 -38.36 -14.75 69.02
N THR A 118 -38.68 -13.49 69.26
CA THR A 118 -38.50 -12.39 68.28
C THR A 118 -37.08 -12.33 67.74
N ASP A 119 -36.10 -12.78 68.53
CA ASP A 119 -34.69 -12.84 68.19
C ASP A 119 -34.38 -13.97 67.18
N VAL A 120 -34.93 -15.18 67.36
CA VAL A 120 -34.76 -16.28 66.40
C VAL A 120 -35.39 -15.95 65.05
N THR A 121 -36.58 -15.33 65.07
CA THR A 121 -37.26 -14.91 63.84
C THR A 121 -36.54 -13.75 63.12
N SER A 122 -35.90 -12.84 63.85
CA SER A 122 -35.06 -11.79 63.27
C SER A 122 -33.82 -12.36 62.58
N ASN A 123 -33.08 -13.26 63.25
CA ASN A 123 -31.89 -13.90 62.70
C ASN A 123 -32.20 -14.76 61.45
N LEU A 124 -33.30 -15.51 61.47
CA LEU A 124 -33.74 -16.28 60.29
C LEU A 124 -34.08 -15.37 59.09
N LYS A 125 -34.72 -14.22 59.32
CA LYS A 125 -34.98 -13.23 58.25
C LYS A 125 -33.69 -12.65 57.70
N GLU A 126 -32.71 -12.40 58.55
CA GLU A 126 -31.39 -11.92 58.13
C GLU A 126 -30.65 -12.96 57.27
N ILE A 127 -30.61 -14.22 57.71
CA ILE A 127 -30.01 -15.33 56.95
C ILE A 127 -30.70 -15.49 55.59
N ALA A 128 -32.04 -15.48 55.56
CA ALA A 128 -32.80 -15.57 54.32
C ALA A 128 -32.43 -14.46 53.33
N LYS A 129 -32.37 -13.21 53.81
CA LYS A 129 -31.95 -12.05 52.99
C LYS A 129 -30.53 -12.21 52.45
N GLN A 130 -29.60 -12.77 53.23
CA GLN A 130 -28.23 -13.00 52.77
C GLN A 130 -28.17 -14.11 51.71
N LEU A 131 -28.97 -15.18 51.86
CA LEU A 131 -29.06 -16.29 50.90
C LEU A 131 -29.67 -15.91 49.54
N GLU A 132 -30.41 -14.81 49.46
CA GLU A 132 -30.91 -14.25 48.20
C GLU A 132 -29.81 -13.60 47.34
N ALA A 133 -28.61 -13.38 47.88
CA ALA A 133 -27.52 -12.79 47.14
C ALA A 133 -26.95 -13.75 46.07
N PRO A 134 -26.41 -13.24 44.94
CA PRO A 134 -25.68 -14.05 43.97
C PRO A 134 -24.56 -14.85 44.62
N ILE A 135 -24.28 -16.05 44.10
CA ILE A 135 -23.34 -17.02 44.70
C ILE A 135 -21.95 -16.41 44.94
N GLU A 136 -21.50 -15.50 44.06
CA GLU A 136 -20.22 -14.79 44.19
C GLU A 136 -20.15 -13.93 45.44
N LYS A 137 -21.27 -13.25 45.77
CA LYS A 137 -21.38 -12.42 46.98
C LYS A 137 -21.61 -13.28 48.20
N LEU A 138 -22.34 -14.38 48.05
CA LEU A 138 -22.67 -15.31 49.12
C LEU A 138 -21.43 -15.98 49.72
N VAL A 139 -20.54 -16.51 48.88
CA VAL A 139 -19.30 -17.17 49.35
C VAL A 139 -18.26 -16.18 49.91
N VAL A 140 -18.37 -14.89 49.56
CA VAL A 140 -17.50 -13.83 50.10
C VAL A 140 -18.03 -13.32 51.44
N ALA A 141 -19.35 -13.19 51.60
CA ALA A 141 -20.00 -12.68 52.80
C ALA A 141 -20.47 -13.79 53.76
N TYR A 142 -19.95 -15.02 53.63
CA TYR A 142 -20.44 -16.18 54.37
C TYR A 142 -20.31 -16.04 55.90
N ASP A 143 -19.34 -15.25 56.39
CA ASP A 143 -19.17 -14.98 57.82
C ASP A 143 -20.41 -14.31 58.43
N GLY A 144 -21.16 -13.52 57.65
CA GLY A 144 -22.43 -12.92 58.09
C GLY A 144 -23.51 -13.97 58.35
N ILE A 145 -23.60 -14.98 57.47
CA ILE A 145 -24.55 -16.10 57.61
C ILE A 145 -24.18 -16.95 58.81
N ARG A 146 -22.89 -17.25 58.97
CA ARG A 146 -22.38 -18.00 60.12
C ARG A 146 -22.68 -17.28 61.43
N THR A 147 -22.41 -15.98 61.50
CA THR A 147 -22.61 -15.17 62.72
C THR A 147 -24.08 -15.09 63.11
N ALA A 148 -25.01 -15.00 62.14
CA ALA A 148 -26.45 -15.00 62.41
C ALA A 148 -27.01 -16.40 62.74
N LEU A 149 -26.38 -17.48 62.25
CA LEU A 149 -26.85 -18.86 62.45
C LEU A 149 -26.37 -19.47 63.78
N GLU A 150 -25.12 -19.18 64.19
CA GLU A 150 -24.49 -19.72 65.40
C GLU A 150 -25.35 -19.57 66.68
N PRO A 151 -25.93 -18.39 67.01
CA PRO A 151 -26.69 -18.22 68.25
C PRO A 151 -28.04 -18.95 68.27
N ILE A 152 -28.59 -19.29 67.10
CA ILE A 152 -29.94 -19.88 66.99
C ILE A 152 -29.92 -21.36 66.65
N ILE A 153 -28.78 -21.91 66.20
CA ILE A 153 -28.70 -23.27 65.64
C ILE A 153 -29.18 -24.36 66.61
N ASP A 154 -28.97 -24.19 67.91
CA ASP A 154 -29.35 -25.19 68.91
C ASP A 154 -30.85 -25.18 69.24
N VAL A 155 -31.54 -24.08 68.95
CA VAL A 155 -32.97 -23.88 69.25
C VAL A 155 -33.86 -24.25 68.05
N LEU A 156 -33.29 -24.36 66.85
CA LEU A 156 -34.03 -24.66 65.63
C LEU A 156 -34.60 -26.11 65.63
N PRO A 157 -35.70 -26.38 64.90
CA PRO A 157 -36.12 -27.75 64.61
C PRO A 157 -35.07 -28.52 63.80
N SER A 158 -34.98 -29.84 63.99
CA SER A 158 -33.95 -30.71 63.38
C SER A 158 -33.89 -30.59 61.85
N GLY A 159 -35.04 -30.53 61.16
CA GLY A 159 -35.09 -30.35 59.72
C GLY A 159 -34.47 -29.02 59.26
N LEU A 160 -34.75 -27.92 59.97
CA LEU A 160 -34.20 -26.61 59.63
C LEU A 160 -32.69 -26.54 59.91
N LYS A 161 -32.23 -27.17 61.00
CA LYS A 161 -30.79 -27.29 61.31
C LYS A 161 -30.03 -28.01 60.19
N GLN A 162 -30.58 -29.11 59.66
CA GLN A 162 -29.94 -29.87 58.59
C GLN A 162 -29.78 -29.05 57.31
N VAL A 163 -30.79 -28.25 56.96
CA VAL A 163 -30.77 -27.41 55.75
C VAL A 163 -29.83 -26.21 55.91
N LEU A 164 -29.79 -25.59 57.10
CA LEU A 164 -29.02 -24.36 57.32
C LEU A 164 -27.56 -24.61 57.72
N ARG A 165 -27.21 -25.75 58.34
CA ARG A 165 -25.82 -26.02 58.72
C ARG A 165 -24.80 -25.87 57.57
N PRO A 166 -25.06 -26.39 56.35
CA PRO A 166 -24.13 -26.25 55.24
C PRO A 166 -23.85 -24.79 54.86
N THR A 167 -24.79 -23.87 55.10
CA THR A 167 -24.63 -22.46 54.69
C THR A 167 -23.61 -21.71 55.56
N ALA A 168 -23.38 -22.16 56.79
CA ALA A 168 -22.30 -21.64 57.65
C ALA A 168 -20.89 -22.02 57.16
N HIS A 169 -20.79 -22.93 56.19
CA HIS A 169 -19.55 -23.46 55.66
C HIS A 169 -19.30 -23.09 54.19
N LEU A 170 -20.04 -22.12 53.64
CA LEU A 170 -19.88 -21.68 52.25
C LEU A 170 -18.50 -21.10 51.94
N GLY A 171 -17.75 -20.66 52.96
CA GLY A 171 -16.37 -20.18 52.80
C GLY A 171 -15.42 -21.20 52.16
N PHE A 172 -15.66 -22.51 52.31
CA PHE A 172 -14.85 -23.55 51.67
C PHE A 172 -14.95 -23.53 50.14
N LEU A 173 -16.06 -23.03 49.58
CA LEU A 173 -16.27 -22.96 48.13
C LEU A 173 -15.77 -21.63 47.53
N ARG A 174 -15.28 -20.70 48.35
CA ARG A 174 -14.95 -19.34 47.89
C ARG A 174 -13.92 -19.34 46.76
N GLU A 175 -12.84 -20.08 46.91
CA GLU A 175 -11.75 -20.11 45.93
C GLU A 175 -12.23 -20.70 44.60
N ASP A 176 -12.97 -21.81 44.64
CA ASP A 176 -13.52 -22.48 43.46
C ASP A 176 -14.52 -21.60 42.71
N VAL A 177 -15.43 -20.95 43.45
CA VAL A 177 -16.43 -20.05 42.86
C VAL A 177 -15.76 -18.84 42.23
N MET A 178 -14.82 -18.19 42.92
CA MET A 178 -14.10 -17.04 42.36
C MET A 178 -13.28 -17.41 41.12
N ALA A 179 -12.56 -18.52 41.16
CA ALA A 179 -11.82 -19.01 40.01
C ALA A 179 -12.75 -19.34 38.84
N ALA A 180 -13.90 -19.96 39.10
CA ALA A 180 -14.91 -20.24 38.07
C ALA A 180 -15.47 -18.96 37.45
N THR A 181 -15.84 -17.97 38.27
CA THR A 181 -16.33 -16.67 37.80
C THR A 181 -15.27 -15.97 36.93
N SER A 182 -14.01 -15.96 37.33
CA SER A 182 -12.92 -15.39 36.52
C SER A 182 -12.74 -16.12 35.18
N ARG A 183 -12.81 -17.46 35.18
CA ARG A 183 -12.74 -18.25 33.92
C ARG A 183 -13.92 -17.95 33.00
N ILE A 184 -15.12 -17.79 33.55
CA ILE A 184 -16.31 -17.43 32.76
C ILE A 184 -16.15 -16.04 32.17
N ALA A 185 -15.77 -15.04 32.97
CA ALA A 185 -15.53 -13.69 32.48
C ALA A 185 -14.46 -13.66 31.37
N PHE A 186 -13.36 -14.39 31.54
CA PHE A 186 -12.33 -14.53 30.52
C PHE A 186 -12.87 -15.15 29.22
N ARG A 187 -13.63 -16.25 29.31
CA ARG A 187 -14.24 -16.91 28.15
C ARG A 187 -15.25 -16.01 27.44
N ASN A 188 -16.02 -15.23 28.18
CA ASN A 188 -16.97 -14.28 27.62
C ASN A 188 -16.28 -13.15 26.82
N ASN A 189 -15.03 -12.82 27.15
CA ASN A 189 -14.23 -11.84 26.42
C ASN A 189 -13.46 -12.42 25.21
N GLN A 190 -13.36 -13.75 25.08
CA GLN A 190 -12.65 -14.41 23.97
C GLN A 190 -13.21 -14.11 22.57
N PRO A 191 -14.54 -14.02 22.34
CA PRO A 191 -15.08 -13.72 21.01
C PRO A 191 -14.62 -12.37 20.48
N ALA A 192 -14.65 -11.32 21.31
CA ALA A 192 -14.20 -9.99 20.93
C ALA A 192 -12.70 -9.98 20.57
N LEU A 193 -11.87 -10.68 21.37
CA LEU A 193 -10.45 -10.82 21.08
C LEU A 193 -10.19 -11.57 19.77
N LYS A 194 -10.96 -12.63 19.48
CA LYS A 194 -10.84 -13.36 18.21
C LYS A 194 -11.22 -12.50 17.01
N GLU A 195 -12.25 -11.66 17.13
CA GLU A 195 -12.65 -10.71 16.10
C GLU A 195 -11.56 -9.65 15.84
N GLU A 196 -10.92 -9.15 16.90
CA GLU A 196 -9.80 -8.22 16.77
C GLU A 196 -8.60 -8.87 16.07
N ILE A 197 -8.26 -10.10 16.44
CA ILE A 197 -7.18 -10.86 15.79
C ILE A 197 -7.49 -11.09 14.31
N THR A 198 -8.71 -11.48 13.95
CA THR A 198 -9.05 -11.71 12.53
C THR A 198 -9.00 -10.41 11.74
N LYS A 199 -9.48 -9.31 12.30
CA LYS A 199 -9.40 -7.98 11.69
C LYS A 199 -7.94 -7.56 11.46
N GLU A 200 -7.08 -7.73 12.45
CA GLU A 200 -5.66 -7.39 12.33
C GLU A 200 -4.96 -8.28 11.30
N CYS A 201 -5.24 -9.59 11.29
CA CYS A 201 -4.73 -10.51 10.27
C CYS A 201 -5.15 -10.08 8.85
N VAL A 202 -6.40 -9.66 8.66
CA VAL A 202 -6.88 -9.16 7.37
C VAL A 202 -6.13 -7.89 6.97
N ALA A 203 -5.97 -6.93 7.89
CA ALA A 203 -5.24 -5.69 7.65
C ALA A 203 -3.77 -5.94 7.28
N VAL A 204 -3.08 -6.82 8.02
CA VAL A 204 -1.70 -7.21 7.74
C VAL A 204 -1.59 -7.90 6.38
N ASN A 205 -2.50 -8.78 6.03
CA ASN A 205 -2.50 -9.45 4.73
C ASN A 205 -2.74 -8.47 3.57
N GLN A 206 -3.61 -7.48 3.75
CA GLN A 206 -3.82 -6.41 2.78
C GLN A 206 -2.56 -5.55 2.63
N PHE A 207 -1.94 -5.16 3.74
CA PHE A 207 -0.68 -4.41 3.71
C PHE A 207 0.43 -5.20 3.02
N LYS A 208 0.53 -6.49 3.31
CA LYS A 208 1.46 -7.41 2.65
C LYS A 208 1.20 -7.47 1.15
N ALA A 209 -0.04 -7.63 0.71
CA ALA A 209 -0.41 -7.64 -0.71
C ALA A 209 -0.01 -6.33 -1.41
N ASN A 210 -0.26 -5.18 -0.79
CA ASN A 210 0.12 -3.87 -1.33
C ASN A 210 1.65 -3.69 -1.40
N LEU A 211 2.40 -4.22 -0.45
CA LEU A 211 3.88 -4.18 -0.51
C LEU A 211 4.45 -5.05 -1.63
N TYR A 212 3.81 -6.18 -1.95
CA TYR A 212 4.23 -7.02 -3.07
C TYR A 212 3.69 -6.53 -4.42
N ASP A 213 2.74 -5.59 -4.43
CA ASP A 213 2.30 -4.92 -5.64
C ASP A 213 3.39 -3.96 -6.15
N ASN A 214 4.30 -4.52 -6.94
CA ASN A 214 5.36 -3.79 -7.60
C ASN A 214 4.92 -3.23 -8.97
N SER A 215 3.61 -3.12 -9.24
CA SER A 215 3.09 -2.69 -10.53
C SER A 215 3.51 -1.27 -10.89
N GLU A 216 3.47 -0.32 -9.95
CA GLU A 216 3.95 1.05 -10.18
C GLU A 216 5.45 1.08 -10.48
N GLN A 217 6.26 0.34 -9.72
CA GLN A 217 7.70 0.25 -9.97
C GLN A 217 8.00 -0.36 -11.35
N ALA A 218 7.26 -1.40 -11.74
CA ALA A 218 7.38 -2.02 -13.06
C ALA A 218 6.98 -1.04 -14.17
N GLN A 219 5.90 -0.26 -13.99
CA GLN A 219 5.49 0.78 -14.94
C GLN A 219 6.53 1.88 -15.08
N LEU A 220 7.07 2.39 -13.96
CA LEU A 220 8.14 3.39 -13.97
C LEU A 220 9.39 2.86 -14.68
N LYS A 221 9.77 1.60 -14.43
CA LYS A 221 10.92 0.97 -15.08
C LYS A 221 10.71 0.84 -16.59
N ALA A 222 9.52 0.40 -17.03
CA ALA A 222 9.18 0.32 -18.45
C ALA A 222 9.18 1.70 -19.12
N PHE A 223 8.64 2.72 -18.44
CA PHE A 223 8.67 4.11 -18.93
C PHE A 223 10.10 4.65 -19.03
N GLY A 224 10.94 4.36 -18.04
CA GLY A 224 12.38 4.69 -18.07
C GLY A 224 13.09 4.07 -19.26
N GLN A 225 12.88 2.78 -19.51
CA GLN A 225 13.45 2.08 -20.68
C GLN A 225 12.97 2.70 -22.01
N MET A 226 11.69 3.08 -22.11
CA MET A 226 11.18 3.77 -23.29
C MET A 226 11.86 5.14 -23.49
N LEU A 227 12.07 5.91 -22.42
CA LEU A 227 12.76 7.19 -22.50
C LEU A 227 14.24 7.01 -22.89
N ASP A 228 14.92 6.00 -22.36
CA ASP A 228 16.29 5.68 -22.74
C ASP A 228 16.38 5.32 -24.24
N ALA A 229 15.45 4.51 -24.75
CA ALA A 229 15.38 4.19 -26.17
C ALA A 229 15.14 5.44 -27.04
N LYS A 230 14.25 6.35 -26.60
CA LYS A 230 14.04 7.63 -27.29
C LYS A 230 15.29 8.51 -27.25
N ARG A 231 15.99 8.55 -26.11
CA ARG A 231 17.24 9.31 -25.95
C ARG A 231 18.31 8.80 -26.91
N MET A 232 18.48 7.48 -27.02
CA MET A 232 19.44 6.89 -27.96
C MET A 232 19.10 7.27 -29.40
N LYS A 233 17.82 7.12 -29.81
CA LYS A 233 17.38 7.51 -31.16
C LYS A 233 17.65 8.98 -31.50
N ILE A 234 17.39 9.89 -30.56
CA ILE A 234 17.67 11.32 -30.75
C ILE A 234 19.17 11.57 -30.86
N THR A 235 19.97 10.88 -30.04
CA THR A 235 21.43 10.99 -30.07
C THR A 235 21.99 10.56 -31.43
N ASP A 236 21.48 9.46 -31.99
CA ASP A 236 21.89 8.98 -33.30
C ASP A 236 21.50 9.95 -34.41
N GLU A 237 20.30 10.55 -34.34
CA GLU A 237 19.85 11.56 -35.31
C GLU A 237 20.69 12.85 -35.23
N ILE A 238 21.07 13.28 -34.03
CA ILE A 238 21.98 14.44 -33.86
C ILE A 238 23.31 14.15 -34.56
N LYS A 239 23.92 12.99 -34.32
CA LYS A 239 25.19 12.61 -34.98
C LYS A 239 25.05 12.57 -36.49
N ARG A 240 23.93 12.06 -37.01
CA ARG A 240 23.64 12.02 -38.45
C ARG A 240 23.57 13.44 -39.03
N LEU A 241 22.90 14.36 -38.34
CA LEU A 241 22.77 15.75 -38.76
C LEU A 241 24.10 16.51 -38.67
N GLU A 242 24.92 16.25 -37.66
CA GLU A 242 26.26 16.83 -37.53
C GLU A 242 27.16 16.42 -38.70
N GLU A 243 27.10 15.15 -39.11
CA GLU A 243 27.83 14.65 -40.28
C GLU A 243 27.33 15.30 -41.58
N GLU A 244 26.01 15.44 -41.75
CA GLU A 244 25.41 16.10 -42.91
C GLU A 244 25.82 17.59 -43.00
N LEU A 245 25.87 18.30 -41.86
CA LEU A 245 26.35 19.68 -41.81
C LEU A 245 27.83 19.78 -42.21
N SER A 246 28.69 18.89 -41.70
CA SER A 246 30.10 18.85 -42.08
C SER A 246 30.31 18.69 -43.60
N GLN A 247 29.49 17.83 -44.23
CA GLN A 247 29.53 17.63 -45.68
C GLN A 247 29.09 18.88 -46.46
N VAL A 248 28.03 19.55 -46.01
CA VAL A 248 27.54 20.79 -46.62
C VAL A 248 28.58 21.91 -46.48
N ASP A 249 29.21 22.06 -45.32
CA ASP A 249 30.25 23.06 -45.09
C ASP A 249 31.46 22.84 -46.00
N ALA A 250 31.89 21.58 -46.17
CA ALA A 250 32.95 21.23 -47.10
C ALA A 250 32.58 21.57 -48.56
N ALA A 251 31.33 21.33 -48.96
CA ALA A 251 30.83 21.66 -50.28
C ALA A 251 30.75 23.17 -50.52
N ILE A 252 30.36 23.96 -49.50
CA ILE A 252 30.36 25.43 -49.57
C ILE A 252 31.78 25.94 -49.78
N LEU A 253 32.75 25.47 -48.98
CA LEU A 253 34.15 25.86 -49.12
C LEU A 253 34.72 25.54 -50.52
N ALA A 254 34.41 24.36 -51.06
CA ALA A 254 34.83 23.97 -52.40
C ALA A 254 34.19 24.85 -53.49
N ASN A 255 32.91 25.22 -53.32
CA ASN A 255 32.22 26.11 -54.24
C ASN A 255 32.78 27.54 -54.18
N ASP A 256 33.03 28.07 -52.98
CA ASP A 256 33.66 29.39 -52.79
C ASP A 256 35.03 29.48 -53.46
N ALA A 257 35.84 28.42 -53.34
CA ALA A 257 37.11 28.31 -54.05
C ALA A 257 36.92 28.32 -55.58
N SER A 258 35.91 27.61 -56.08
CA SER A 258 35.56 27.58 -57.51
C SER A 258 35.09 28.94 -58.02
N VAL A 259 34.26 29.65 -57.24
CA VAL A 259 33.81 31.01 -57.55
C VAL A 259 34.98 31.99 -57.61
N LYS A 260 35.93 31.89 -56.69
CA LYS A 260 37.16 32.70 -56.72
C LYS A 260 37.99 32.44 -57.97
N MET A 261 38.22 31.17 -58.32
CA MET A 261 38.92 30.78 -59.54
C MET A 261 38.21 31.31 -60.80
N LEU A 262 36.88 31.27 -60.83
CA LEU A 262 36.09 31.81 -61.94
C LEU A 262 36.24 33.34 -62.03
N ALA A 263 36.25 34.05 -60.90
CA ALA A 263 36.45 35.50 -60.87
C ALA A 263 37.83 35.90 -61.40
N ASP A 264 38.89 35.20 -60.97
CA ASP A 264 40.27 35.43 -61.44
C ASP A 264 40.39 35.17 -62.95
N ASN A 265 39.80 34.08 -63.44
CA ASN A 265 39.76 33.75 -64.87
C ASN A 265 39.00 34.81 -65.68
N LYS A 266 37.85 35.27 -65.19
CA LYS A 266 37.06 36.34 -65.83
C LYS A 266 37.88 37.64 -65.92
N GLN A 267 38.60 38.01 -64.87
CA GLN A 267 39.47 39.18 -64.87
C GLN A 267 40.59 39.04 -65.90
N LYS A 268 41.27 37.88 -65.95
CA LYS A 268 42.32 37.59 -66.92
C LYS A 268 41.83 37.68 -68.36
N LEU A 269 40.67 37.09 -68.65
CA LEU A 269 40.04 37.17 -69.98
C LEU A 269 39.64 38.61 -70.33
N SER A 270 39.13 39.39 -69.38
CA SER A 270 38.80 40.80 -69.60
C SER A 270 40.03 41.64 -69.97
N ILE A 271 41.15 41.44 -69.28
CA ILE A 271 42.42 42.09 -69.59
C ILE A 271 42.89 41.69 -71.00
N SER A 272 42.90 40.39 -71.30
CA SER A 272 43.29 39.88 -72.62
C SER A 272 42.40 40.44 -73.74
N LEU A 273 41.09 40.52 -73.53
CA LEU A 273 40.15 41.05 -74.51
C LEU A 273 40.41 42.55 -74.77
N LYS A 274 40.62 43.35 -73.71
CA LYS A 274 40.96 44.77 -73.84
C LYS A 274 42.26 44.96 -74.65
N ALA A 275 43.28 44.14 -74.38
CA ALA A 275 44.54 44.18 -75.12
C ALA A 275 44.35 43.81 -76.60
N SER A 276 43.59 42.75 -76.91
CA SER A 276 43.28 42.36 -78.29
C SER A 276 42.49 43.45 -79.03
N ILE A 277 41.50 44.07 -78.39
CA ILE A 277 40.75 45.20 -78.97
C ILE A 277 41.69 46.38 -79.27
N ALA A 278 42.59 46.72 -78.34
CA ALA A 278 43.57 47.78 -78.56
C ALA A 278 44.50 47.46 -79.74
N ARG A 279 44.97 46.21 -79.86
CA ARG A 279 45.78 45.74 -80.98
C ARG A 279 45.04 45.84 -82.33
N ILE A 280 43.77 45.43 -82.38
CA ILE A 280 42.93 45.55 -83.59
C ILE A 280 42.82 47.01 -84.00
N ARG A 281 42.57 47.91 -83.05
CA ARG A 281 42.49 49.35 -83.33
C ARG A 281 43.81 49.90 -83.88
N GLU A 282 44.94 49.45 -83.34
CA GLU A 282 46.26 49.86 -83.83
C GLU A 282 46.53 49.35 -85.25
N LEU A 283 46.25 48.07 -85.52
CA LEU A 283 46.34 47.50 -86.86
C LEU A 283 45.45 48.24 -87.87
N ASN A 284 44.23 48.61 -87.46
CA ASN A 284 43.31 49.38 -88.31
C ASN A 284 43.83 50.78 -88.67
N LYS A 285 44.67 51.42 -87.84
CA LYS A 285 45.29 52.71 -88.22
C LYS A 285 46.31 52.55 -89.35
N GLY A 286 46.99 51.40 -89.40
CA GLY A 286 47.94 51.06 -90.47
C GLY A 286 47.28 50.57 -91.76
N LEU A 287 45.95 50.37 -91.76
CA LEU A 287 45.22 49.89 -92.93
C LEU A 287 44.98 51.03 -93.93
N ILE A 288 45.79 51.10 -94.98
CA ILE A 288 45.55 51.99 -96.11
C ILE A 288 44.49 51.36 -97.01
N ILE A 289 43.25 51.87 -96.94
CA ILE A 289 42.18 51.52 -97.88
C ILE A 289 42.31 52.41 -99.11
N VAL A 290 43.34 52.18 -99.91
CA VAL A 290 43.45 52.78 -101.25
C VAL A 290 43.45 51.62 -102.24
N SER A 291 42.60 51.72 -103.26
CA SER A 291 42.61 50.76 -104.36
C SER A 291 43.98 50.83 -105.02
N ASN A 292 44.72 49.71 -105.11
CA ASN A 292 46.02 49.66 -105.79
C ASN A 292 45.92 49.88 -107.31
N LYS A 293 44.71 50.06 -107.84
CA LYS A 293 44.44 50.18 -109.28
C LYS A 293 45.17 51.35 -109.99
N PRO A 294 45.31 52.56 -109.41
CA PRO A 294 46.11 53.61 -110.04
C PRO A 294 47.61 53.30 -109.96
N ASP A 295 48.10 52.73 -108.85
CA ASP A 295 49.52 52.37 -108.72
C ASP A 295 49.90 51.21 -109.65
N CYS A 296 49.04 50.20 -109.81
CA CYS A 296 49.19 49.14 -110.80
C CYS A 296 49.16 49.70 -112.23
N GLN A 297 48.30 50.68 -112.54
CA GLN A 297 48.30 51.33 -113.85
C GLN A 297 49.57 52.14 -114.10
N ILE A 298 50.16 52.76 -113.08
CA ILE A 298 51.45 53.47 -113.20
C ILE A 298 52.58 52.47 -113.48
N ILE A 299 52.61 51.32 -112.79
CA ILE A 299 53.59 50.25 -113.03
C ILE A 299 53.43 49.68 -114.46
N ASP A 300 52.20 49.33 -114.85
CA ASP A 300 51.89 48.81 -116.19
C ASP A 300 52.19 49.82 -117.32
N SER A 301 52.22 51.13 -116.99
CA SER A 301 52.58 52.20 -117.93
C SER A 301 54.09 52.45 -118.02
N ALA A 302 54.87 52.05 -117.00
CA ALA A 302 56.33 52.19 -116.97
C ALA A 302 57.05 51.04 -117.68
N ASP A 303 56.36 49.90 -117.91
CA ASP A 303 56.84 48.73 -118.65
C ASP A 303 56.57 48.82 -120.19
N LYS A 304 56.21 50.00 -120.72
CA LYS A 304 56.03 50.29 -122.15
C LYS A 304 57.01 51.34 -122.65
#